data_AF-A0A7R9ZM04-F1
#
_entry.id   AF-A0A7R9ZM04-F1
#
_cell.length_a   1.000
_cell.length_b   1.000
_cell.length_c   1.000
_cell.angle_alpha   90.00
_cell.angle_beta   90.00
_cell.angle_gamma   90.00
#
_symmetry.space_group_name_H-M   'P 1'
#
loop_
_entity.id
_entity.type
_entity.pdbx_description
1 polymer ?
#
loop_
_entity_poly.entity_id
_entity_poly.type
_entity_poly.pdbx_seq_one_letter_code
_entity_poly.pdbx_strand_id
1 'polypeptide(L)'
;MADEFMSHQLFSAYGTFDYVLRHYFASDGKQPNITQPLRALGNLTCGANAEREQAQLMRDGNDRQPKYGIHWAFLLEDHPIFSAELHSQPWPIQLRPTNCSFSGRQTPKRLAMQRQIQQWQQRSKNDLSCSITFTKGFRLGISAFQYAVKEIGRAKIGLHPSGNNDECYRLGEMLSLGTVPALLDSPFLHATYKQVPAIIGTTWPDVARRALSLLRDEQNGGTRLQELSSQGAEFWKNLQTCMQDDMNIILRRAFNG
;
A
#
# COMPACT_ATOMS: atom_id res chain seq x y z
N MET A 1 2.94 32.64 17.53
CA MET A 1 2.54 33.57 16.45
C MET A 1 2.99 33.03 15.08
N ALA A 2 2.61 31.80 14.74
CA ALA A 2 2.82 31.21 13.42
C ALA A 2 1.64 30.27 13.01
N ASP A 3 0.52 30.31 13.73
CA ASP A 3 -0.60 29.37 13.56
C ASP A 3 -1.86 30.00 12.93
N GLU A 4 -1.87 31.30 12.65
CA GLU A 4 -3.06 32.00 12.13
C GLU A 4 -3.00 32.35 10.64
N PHE A 5 -1.88 32.09 9.94
CA PHE A 5 -1.68 32.69 8.62
C PHE A 5 -2.28 31.95 7.41
N MET A 6 -2.92 30.78 7.57
CA MET A 6 -3.41 30.03 6.39
C MET A 6 -4.81 29.43 6.52
N SER A 7 -5.46 29.50 7.68
CA SER A 7 -6.75 28.80 7.87
C SER A 7 -7.92 29.50 7.18
N HIS A 8 -7.90 30.81 6.95
CA HIS A 8 -9.06 31.53 6.42
C HIS A 8 -9.00 31.88 4.92
N GLN A 9 -7.81 31.97 4.31
CA GLN A 9 -7.70 32.23 2.86
C GLN A 9 -7.85 30.95 2.00
N LEU A 10 -7.65 29.77 2.59
CA LEU A 10 -7.85 28.50 1.87
C LEU A 10 -9.33 28.10 1.73
N PHE A 11 -10.26 28.64 2.53
CA PHE A 11 -11.66 28.20 2.47
C PHE A 11 -12.48 28.79 1.31
N SER A 12 -12.13 29.98 0.80
CA SER A 12 -12.91 30.62 -0.27
C SER A 12 -12.43 30.24 -1.67
N ALA A 13 -11.15 29.92 -1.85
CA ALA A 13 -10.60 29.50 -3.15
C ALA A 13 -10.66 27.98 -3.38
N TYR A 14 -10.83 27.16 -2.33
CA TYR A 14 -10.73 25.70 -2.40
C TYR A 14 -12.02 24.95 -2.05
N GLY A 15 -13.18 25.62 -2.08
CA GLY A 15 -14.50 25.01 -1.82
C GLY A 15 -14.90 23.90 -2.81
N THR A 16 -14.10 23.64 -3.83
CA THR A 16 -14.29 22.61 -4.88
C THR A 16 -13.27 21.48 -4.83
N PHE A 17 -12.42 21.42 -3.80
CA PHE A 17 -11.37 20.42 -3.69
C PHE A 17 -11.67 19.42 -2.57
N ASP A 18 -12.20 18.25 -2.94
CA ASP A 18 -12.37 17.07 -2.07
C ASP A 18 -11.02 16.37 -1.77
N TYR A 19 -10.00 17.12 -1.35
CA TYR A 19 -8.71 16.57 -0.97
C TYR A 19 -8.55 16.60 0.56
N VAL A 20 -8.60 15.42 1.19
CA VAL A 20 -8.17 15.21 2.59
C VAL A 20 -6.75 14.63 2.61
N LEU A 21 -5.73 15.49 2.58
CA LEU A 21 -4.36 15.08 2.92
C LEU A 21 -4.33 14.70 4.40
N ARG A 22 -4.34 13.40 4.73
CA ARG A 22 -4.16 12.97 6.11
C ARG A 22 -2.68 12.92 6.46
N HIS A 23 -2.29 13.77 7.40
CA HIS A 23 -1.15 13.47 8.26
C HIS A 23 -1.55 12.38 9.25
N TYR A 24 -0.83 11.26 9.25
CA TYR A 24 -0.90 10.27 10.32
C TYR A 24 -0.23 10.83 11.58
N PHE A 25 -0.86 11.79 12.24
CA PHE A 25 -0.53 12.04 13.64
C PHE A 25 -1.08 10.85 14.42
N ALA A 26 -0.18 10.07 15.01
CA ALA A 26 -0.54 9.17 16.08
C ALA A 26 -1.42 9.96 17.06
N SER A 27 -2.61 9.45 17.38
CA SER A 27 -3.23 9.81 18.65
C SER A 27 -2.16 9.55 19.69
N ASP A 28 -1.69 10.61 20.33
CA ASP A 28 -0.57 10.67 21.28
C ASP A 28 -0.88 9.93 22.60
N GLY A 29 -1.72 8.90 22.54
CA GLY A 29 -2.24 8.17 23.68
C GLY A 29 -3.29 8.95 24.48
N LYS A 30 -3.58 10.22 24.17
CA LYS A 30 -4.51 11.03 24.96
C LYS A 30 -5.96 10.93 24.52
N GLN A 31 -6.25 10.41 23.32
CA GLN A 31 -7.62 10.19 22.86
C GLN A 31 -7.77 8.79 22.24
N PRO A 32 -8.01 7.75 23.07
CA PRO A 32 -8.12 6.36 22.63
C PRO A 32 -9.36 6.04 21.78
N ASN A 33 -10.29 6.98 21.60
CA ASN A 33 -11.61 6.70 21.03
C ASN A 33 -11.92 7.40 19.70
N ILE A 34 -10.97 8.12 19.09
CA ILE A 34 -11.20 8.66 17.75
C ILE A 34 -10.69 7.65 16.71
N THR A 35 -11.51 6.63 16.45
CA THR A 35 -11.47 5.91 15.18
C THR A 35 -12.06 6.84 14.13
N GLN A 36 -11.24 7.73 13.57
CA GLN A 36 -11.71 8.49 12.42
C GLN A 36 -11.99 7.49 11.29
N PRO A 37 -13.18 7.52 10.67
CA PRO A 37 -13.45 6.68 9.51
C PRO A 37 -12.37 6.94 8.46
N LEU A 38 -11.91 5.88 7.79
CA LEU A 38 -11.02 5.97 6.64
C LEU A 38 -11.61 7.01 5.69
N ARG A 39 -10.92 8.13 5.52
CA ARG A 39 -11.25 9.12 4.50
C ARG A 39 -10.19 9.04 3.43
N ALA A 40 -10.68 9.08 2.23
CA ALA A 40 -9.97 8.70 1.05
C ALA A 40 -9.86 9.90 0.12
N LEU A 41 -8.75 10.00 -0.60
CA LEU A 41 -8.56 11.01 -1.62
C LEU A 41 -9.23 10.57 -2.91
N GLY A 42 -9.88 11.51 -3.57
CA GLY A 42 -10.48 11.26 -4.85
C GLY A 42 -9.49 11.36 -6.00
N ASN A 43 -9.39 10.31 -6.81
CA ASN A 43 -8.52 10.23 -7.97
C ASN A 43 -9.21 10.73 -9.24
N LEU A 44 -8.71 11.82 -9.83
CA LEU A 44 -9.21 12.33 -11.11
C LEU A 44 -8.60 11.59 -12.32
N THR A 45 -7.47 10.91 -12.15
CA THR A 45 -6.59 10.51 -13.27
C THR A 45 -6.32 9.00 -13.44
N CYS A 46 -6.62 8.11 -12.47
CA CYS A 46 -6.57 6.66 -12.74
C CYS A 46 -7.92 6.04 -13.10
N GLY A 47 -7.91 5.25 -14.17
CA GLY A 47 -9.00 4.37 -14.60
C GLY A 47 -8.89 4.10 -16.10
N ALA A 48 -9.42 2.98 -16.60
CA ALA A 48 -9.36 2.62 -18.02
C ALA A 48 -10.13 3.60 -18.95
N ASN A 49 -10.88 4.55 -18.37
CA ASN A 49 -11.55 5.62 -19.08
C ASN A 49 -11.06 7.02 -18.68
N ALA A 50 -9.97 7.14 -17.93
CA ALA A 50 -9.53 8.42 -17.38
C ALA A 50 -9.35 9.49 -18.46
N GLU A 51 -8.78 9.17 -19.63
CA GLU A 51 -8.67 10.17 -20.73
C GLU A 51 -10.03 10.60 -21.29
N ARG A 52 -11.00 9.69 -21.45
CA ARG A 52 -12.35 10.03 -21.94
C ARG A 52 -13.17 10.76 -20.89
N GLU A 53 -13.11 10.33 -19.64
CA GLU A 53 -13.83 10.94 -18.53
C GLU A 53 -13.21 12.27 -18.12
N GLN A 54 -11.89 12.42 -18.19
CA GLN A 54 -11.17 13.68 -17.98
C GLN A 54 -11.44 14.66 -19.13
N ALA A 55 -11.46 14.20 -20.39
CA ALA A 55 -11.86 15.03 -21.53
C ALA A 55 -13.33 15.48 -21.46
N GLN A 56 -14.19 14.70 -20.81
CA GLN A 56 -15.60 15.02 -20.62
C GLN A 56 -15.82 15.93 -19.40
N LEU A 57 -15.11 15.70 -18.29
CA LEU A 57 -15.06 16.58 -17.12
C LEU A 57 -14.52 17.98 -17.45
N MET A 58 -13.50 18.07 -18.31
CA MET A 58 -12.96 19.34 -18.81
C MET A 58 -13.94 20.08 -19.76
N ARG A 59 -14.89 19.37 -20.38
CA ARG A 59 -15.91 19.96 -21.27
C ARG A 59 -17.16 20.40 -20.53
N ASP A 60 -17.57 19.67 -19.49
CA ASP A 60 -18.90 19.85 -18.88
C ASP A 60 -18.97 20.94 -17.81
N GLY A 61 -17.83 21.51 -17.38
CA GLY A 61 -17.77 22.70 -16.50
C GLY A 61 -18.52 22.58 -15.17
N ASN A 62 -18.91 21.37 -14.77
CA ASN A 62 -19.82 21.13 -13.67
C ASN A 62 -19.03 20.69 -12.43
N ASP A 63 -18.61 21.68 -11.63
CA ASP A 63 -17.76 21.59 -10.42
C ASP A 63 -18.34 20.73 -9.27
N ARG A 64 -19.42 19.96 -9.49
CA ARG A 64 -20.22 19.38 -8.41
C ARG A 64 -20.21 17.87 -8.31
N GLN A 65 -19.38 17.14 -9.06
CA GLN A 65 -19.34 15.68 -8.93
C GLN A 65 -17.95 15.10 -8.67
N PRO A 66 -17.73 14.50 -7.48
CA PRO A 66 -16.53 13.73 -7.20
C PRO A 66 -16.59 12.37 -7.92
N LYS A 67 -15.72 12.15 -8.92
CA LYS A 67 -15.61 10.87 -9.66
C LYS A 67 -14.27 10.21 -9.34
N TYR A 68 -14.22 9.27 -8.41
CA TYR A 68 -12.99 9.02 -7.65
C TYR A 68 -12.71 7.55 -7.27
N GLY A 69 -11.47 7.10 -7.48
CA GLY A 69 -10.80 6.01 -6.75
C GLY A 69 -9.81 6.54 -5.71
N ILE A 70 -9.28 5.71 -4.81
CA ILE A 70 -8.61 6.17 -3.57
C ILE A 70 -7.10 6.00 -3.58
N HIS A 71 -6.36 7.07 -3.23
CA HIS A 71 -4.90 7.09 -3.16
C HIS A 71 -4.34 7.66 -1.84
N TRP A 72 -3.09 7.30 -1.50
CA TRP A 72 -2.44 7.63 -0.22
C TRP A 72 -1.15 8.42 -0.42
N ALA A 73 -1.15 9.73 -0.13
CA ALA A 73 0.06 10.55 -0.14
C ALA A 73 0.82 10.43 1.18
N PHE A 74 2.06 9.93 1.13
CA PHE A 74 2.93 9.83 2.29
C PHE A 74 3.79 11.09 2.39
N LEU A 75 3.46 11.99 3.32
CA LEU A 75 4.08 13.33 3.47
C LEU A 75 5.33 13.36 4.38
N LEU A 76 5.86 12.21 4.78
CA LEU A 76 6.98 12.15 5.72
C LEU A 76 8.31 12.10 4.97
N GLU A 77 9.10 13.18 5.09
CA GLU A 77 10.46 13.34 4.53
C GLU A 77 11.42 12.21 4.96
N ASP A 78 11.16 11.57 6.11
CA ASP A 78 11.97 10.46 6.64
C ASP A 78 11.66 9.07 6.02
N HIS A 79 10.76 9.00 5.03
CA HIS A 79 10.52 7.79 4.24
C HIS A 79 11.11 7.90 2.81
N PRO A 80 12.45 8.07 2.64
CA PRO A 80 13.07 8.09 1.33
C PRO A 80 13.23 6.67 0.80
N ILE A 81 12.25 5.77 1.03
CA ILE A 81 12.45 4.41 0.58
C ILE A 81 12.40 4.36 -0.94
N PHE A 82 11.42 4.93 -1.64
CA PHE A 82 11.49 5.04 -3.12
C PHE A 82 10.58 6.14 -3.70
N SER A 83 11.05 7.38 -3.72
CA SER A 83 10.53 8.40 -4.66
C SER A 83 11.37 8.50 -5.94
N ALA A 84 12.59 7.97 -5.92
CA ALA A 84 13.38 7.79 -7.13
C ALA A 84 12.79 6.61 -7.90
N GLU A 85 12.43 6.86 -9.15
CA GLU A 85 12.04 5.84 -10.12
C GLU A 85 13.01 4.66 -10.05
N LEU A 86 12.62 3.58 -9.37
CA LEU A 86 13.25 2.28 -9.59
C LEU A 86 12.85 1.88 -11.01
N HIS A 87 13.60 2.39 -12.00
CA HIS A 87 13.53 1.98 -13.40
C HIS A 87 13.91 0.50 -13.58
N SER A 88 14.29 -0.20 -12.51
CA SER A 88 14.52 -1.63 -12.51
C SER A 88 13.20 -2.37 -12.43
N GLN A 89 12.96 -3.25 -13.40
CA GLN A 89 11.91 -4.25 -13.27
C GLN A 89 12.03 -4.99 -11.92
N PRO A 90 10.91 -5.40 -11.31
CA PRO A 90 10.96 -6.12 -10.04
C PRO A 90 11.86 -7.35 -10.16
N TRP A 91 12.62 -7.63 -9.10
CA TRP A 91 13.49 -8.81 -9.08
C TRP A 91 12.65 -10.08 -9.31
N PRO A 92 12.97 -10.94 -10.31
CA PRO A 92 12.13 -12.07 -10.66
C PRO A 92 11.89 -13.01 -9.46
N ILE A 93 10.65 -13.47 -9.31
CA ILE A 93 10.19 -14.28 -8.17
C ILE A 93 11.05 -15.52 -7.99
N GLN A 94 11.41 -16.21 -9.06
CA GLN A 94 12.22 -17.43 -9.03
C GLN A 94 13.65 -17.22 -8.49
N LEU A 95 14.16 -15.98 -8.54
CA LEU A 95 15.49 -15.64 -8.03
C LEU A 95 15.47 -15.20 -6.56
N ARG A 96 14.28 -15.06 -5.97
CA ARG A 96 14.13 -14.60 -4.58
C ARG A 96 14.39 -15.73 -3.60
N PRO A 97 15.31 -15.54 -2.64
CA PRO A 97 15.77 -16.61 -1.76
C PRO A 97 14.80 -16.97 -0.63
N THR A 98 13.71 -16.22 -0.45
CA THR A 98 12.77 -16.43 0.65
C THR A 98 11.35 -16.57 0.12
N ASN A 99 10.66 -17.67 0.46
CA ASN A 99 9.29 -17.88 0.00
C ASN A 99 8.32 -16.88 0.62
N CYS A 100 8.46 -16.61 1.91
CA CYS A 100 7.55 -15.79 2.66
C CYS A 100 8.25 -15.01 3.78
N SER A 101 7.90 -13.74 4.03
CA SER A 101 8.49 -12.97 5.14
C SER A 101 7.53 -11.98 5.81
N PHE A 102 7.83 -11.65 7.05
CA PHE A 102 7.29 -10.50 7.79
C PHE A 102 8.38 -9.90 8.67
N SER A 103 8.46 -8.57 8.71
CA SER A 103 9.28 -7.85 9.68
C SER A 103 8.55 -6.60 10.19
N GLY A 104 8.38 -6.51 11.52
CA GLY A 104 7.74 -5.35 12.15
C GLY A 104 7.49 -5.49 13.65
N ARG A 105 6.86 -4.46 14.25
CA ARG A 105 6.58 -4.42 15.69
C ARG A 105 5.69 -5.59 16.14
N GLN A 106 5.98 -6.17 17.31
CA GLN A 106 5.12 -7.16 17.94
C GLN A 106 3.80 -6.53 18.42
N THR A 107 2.66 -7.12 18.05
CA THR A 107 1.32 -6.78 18.56
C THR A 107 0.52 -8.07 18.77
N PRO A 108 -0.55 -8.07 19.60
CA PRO A 108 -1.39 -9.25 19.79
C PRO A 108 -1.94 -9.83 18.48
N LYS A 109 -2.38 -8.96 17.55
CA LYS A 109 -2.84 -9.36 16.21
C LYS A 109 -1.76 -10.08 15.40
N ARG A 110 -0.51 -9.59 15.45
CA ARG A 110 0.63 -10.16 14.71
C ARG A 110 1.15 -11.46 15.34
N LEU A 111 1.04 -11.60 16.66
CA LEU A 111 1.29 -12.88 17.34
C LEU A 111 0.26 -13.94 16.96
N ALA A 112 -1.02 -13.56 16.86
CA ALA A 112 -2.06 -14.46 16.39
C ALA A 112 -1.81 -14.93 14.95
N MET A 113 -1.46 -14.00 14.05
CA MET A 113 -1.00 -14.33 12.69
C MET A 113 0.16 -15.32 12.72
N GLN A 114 1.22 -15.03 13.46
CA GLN A 114 2.41 -15.88 13.53
C GLN A 114 2.04 -17.31 13.94
N ARG A 115 1.23 -17.49 14.99
CA ARG A 115 0.79 -18.82 15.44
C ARG A 115 0.02 -19.56 14.33
N GLN A 116 -0.90 -18.88 13.65
CA GLN A 116 -1.69 -19.48 12.57
C GLN A 116 -0.81 -19.87 11.37
N ILE A 117 0.14 -19.02 10.98
CA ILE A 117 1.10 -19.30 9.91
C ILE A 117 2.03 -20.47 10.30
N GLN A 118 2.54 -20.50 11.53
CA GLN A 118 3.41 -21.60 12.01
C GLN A 118 2.70 -22.95 12.01
N GLN A 119 1.43 -22.99 12.46
CA GLN A 119 0.62 -24.20 12.37
C GLN A 119 0.46 -24.69 10.93
N TRP A 120 0.32 -23.77 9.97
CA TRP A 120 0.24 -24.12 8.56
C TRP A 120 1.56 -24.61 7.98
N GLN A 121 2.69 -24.00 8.35
CA GLN A 121 4.02 -24.45 7.94
C GLN A 121 4.29 -25.90 8.36
N GLN A 122 3.92 -26.26 9.58
CA GLN A 122 4.03 -27.63 10.10
C GLN A 122 3.22 -28.62 9.25
N ARG A 123 2.00 -28.24 8.86
CA ARG A 123 1.11 -29.08 8.02
C ARG A 123 1.60 -29.19 6.57
N SER A 124 2.21 -28.13 6.05
CA SER A 124 2.65 -28.07 4.65
C SER A 124 4.05 -28.63 4.43
N LYS A 125 4.62 -29.38 5.39
CA LYS A 125 6.00 -29.92 5.33
C LYS A 125 7.04 -28.84 4.95
N ASN A 126 6.87 -27.62 5.46
CA ASN A 126 7.73 -26.46 5.22
C ASN A 126 7.69 -25.81 3.82
N ASP A 127 6.81 -26.23 2.89
CA ASP A 127 6.69 -25.59 1.56
C ASP A 127 6.47 -24.06 1.63
N LEU A 128 5.70 -23.57 2.61
CA LEU A 128 5.39 -22.15 2.79
C LEU A 128 6.56 -21.32 3.39
N SER A 129 7.52 -21.96 4.08
CA SER A 129 8.64 -21.36 4.84
C SER A 129 8.63 -19.82 4.95
N CYS A 130 7.94 -19.31 5.97
CA CYS A 130 7.85 -17.88 6.28
C CYS A 130 8.81 -17.50 7.41
N SER A 131 9.66 -16.50 7.18
CA SER A 131 10.44 -15.84 8.23
C SER A 131 9.63 -14.72 8.86
N ILE A 132 9.37 -14.78 10.17
CA ILE A 132 8.62 -13.74 10.90
C ILE A 132 9.52 -13.16 11.98
N THR A 133 9.95 -11.92 11.78
CA THR A 133 10.85 -11.20 12.69
C THR A 133 10.10 -10.07 13.39
N PHE A 134 10.16 -10.03 14.72
CA PHE A 134 9.63 -8.89 15.47
C PHE A 134 10.74 -7.91 15.87
N THR A 135 10.48 -6.63 15.62
CA THR A 135 11.40 -5.53 15.95
C THR A 135 10.82 -4.69 17.10
N LYS A 136 11.70 -3.95 17.81
CA LYS A 136 11.28 -3.03 18.89
C LYS A 136 10.37 -1.89 18.37
N GLY A 137 10.45 -1.59 17.07
CA GLY A 137 9.68 -0.57 16.37
C GLY A 137 9.99 -0.61 14.89
N PHE A 138 9.20 0.12 14.08
CA PHE A 138 9.50 0.24 12.65
C PHE A 138 10.90 0.86 12.49
N ARG A 139 11.82 0.19 11.78
CA ARG A 139 13.22 0.61 11.58
C ARG A 139 14.14 0.73 12.81
N LEU A 140 13.70 0.31 14.01
CA LEU A 140 14.60 0.35 15.17
C LEU A 140 15.71 -0.69 15.01
N GLY A 141 16.89 -0.24 14.58
CA GLY A 141 18.11 -1.03 14.41
C GLY A 141 18.42 -1.51 12.98
N ILE A 142 17.63 -1.11 11.97
CA ILE A 142 17.83 -1.52 10.56
C ILE A 142 17.62 -0.29 9.67
N SER A 143 18.53 -0.04 8.71
CA SER A 143 18.38 1.10 7.80
C SER A 143 17.19 0.92 6.85
N ALA A 144 16.68 2.03 6.31
CA ALA A 144 15.63 2.06 5.30
C ALA A 144 15.90 1.09 4.13
N PHE A 145 17.10 1.18 3.57
CA PHE A 145 17.56 0.33 2.47
C PHE A 145 17.64 -1.14 2.88
N GLN A 146 18.19 -1.43 4.08
CA GLN A 146 18.26 -2.80 4.57
C GLN A 146 16.87 -3.39 4.78
N TYR A 147 15.91 -2.62 5.30
CA TYR A 147 14.53 -3.07 5.44
C TYR A 147 13.92 -3.41 4.08
N ALA A 148 13.97 -2.47 3.14
CA ALA A 148 13.41 -2.65 1.81
C ALA A 148 14.03 -3.83 1.07
N VAL A 149 15.36 -3.90 1.01
CA VAL A 149 16.05 -4.94 0.22
C VAL A 149 16.07 -6.28 0.96
N LYS A 150 16.41 -6.31 2.24
CA LYS A 150 16.64 -7.58 2.96
C LYS A 150 15.35 -8.21 3.48
N GLU A 151 14.40 -7.40 3.92
CA GLU A 151 13.19 -7.92 4.57
C GLU A 151 12.03 -8.07 3.56
N ILE A 152 11.87 -7.12 2.64
CA ILE A 152 10.79 -7.11 1.65
C ILE A 152 11.26 -7.71 0.33
N GLY A 153 12.23 -7.09 -0.35
CA GLY A 153 12.62 -7.43 -1.73
C GLY A 153 13.20 -8.84 -1.93
N ARG A 154 13.65 -9.51 -0.87
CA ARG A 154 14.12 -10.91 -0.90
C ARG A 154 13.01 -11.95 -0.81
N ALA A 155 11.80 -11.55 -0.47
CA ALA A 155 10.68 -12.46 -0.32
C ALA A 155 9.86 -12.55 -1.61
N LYS A 156 9.41 -13.75 -1.97
CA LYS A 156 8.39 -13.97 -3.01
C LYS A 156 7.05 -13.40 -2.53
N ILE A 157 6.67 -13.75 -1.30
CA ILE A 157 5.42 -13.35 -0.64
C ILE A 157 5.73 -12.55 0.63
N GLY A 158 5.08 -11.42 0.80
CA GLY A 158 5.20 -10.58 1.98
C GLY A 158 3.93 -10.61 2.82
N LEU A 159 3.99 -11.10 4.07
CA LEU A 159 2.84 -11.04 4.96
C LEU A 159 2.56 -9.59 5.36
N HIS A 160 1.31 -9.15 5.23
CA HIS A 160 0.89 -7.79 5.49
C HIS A 160 -0.26 -7.75 6.51
N PRO A 161 0.02 -8.00 7.81
CA PRO A 161 -0.96 -7.80 8.86
C PRO A 161 -1.22 -6.32 9.10
N SER A 162 -2.48 -6.00 9.43
CA SER A 162 -2.90 -4.67 9.90
C SER A 162 -1.96 -4.16 11.01
N GLY A 163 -1.61 -2.88 10.95
CA GLY A 163 -0.90 -2.18 12.01
C GLY A 163 -1.86 -1.61 13.05
N ASN A 164 -1.59 -0.38 13.45
CA ASN A 164 -2.56 0.41 14.20
C ASN A 164 -3.78 0.75 13.32
N ASN A 165 -3.52 0.94 12.02
CA ASN A 165 -4.52 1.06 10.98
C ASN A 165 -4.47 -0.19 10.08
N ASP A 166 -5.58 -0.46 9.39
CA ASP A 166 -5.65 -1.55 8.40
C ASP A 166 -4.70 -1.30 7.23
N GLU A 167 -4.55 -0.03 6.85
CA GLU A 167 -3.56 0.43 5.89
C GLU A 167 -2.18 0.61 6.54
N CYS A 168 -1.12 0.21 5.81
CA CYS A 168 0.26 0.40 6.24
C CYS A 168 1.14 0.66 5.01
N TYR A 169 2.14 1.54 5.16
CA TYR A 169 3.17 1.86 4.16
C TYR A 169 3.77 0.62 3.47
N ARG A 170 3.84 -0.50 4.21
CA ARG A 170 4.39 -1.77 3.74
C ARG A 170 3.69 -2.29 2.49
N LEU A 171 2.39 -2.04 2.29
CA LEU A 171 1.69 -2.50 1.09
C LEU A 171 2.31 -1.89 -0.17
N GLY A 172 2.51 -0.57 -0.16
CA GLY A 172 3.15 0.13 -1.27
C GLY A 172 4.60 -0.32 -1.50
N GLU A 173 5.37 -0.50 -0.42
CA GLU A 173 6.75 -1.01 -0.50
C GLU A 173 6.81 -2.43 -1.07
N MET A 174 5.88 -3.30 -0.70
CA MET A 174 5.81 -4.66 -1.25
C MET A 174 5.50 -4.63 -2.74
N LEU A 175 4.46 -3.90 -3.13
CA LEU A 175 4.03 -3.79 -4.53
C LEU A 175 5.15 -3.18 -5.40
N SER A 176 5.78 -2.09 -4.95
CA SER A 176 6.87 -1.43 -5.70
C SER A 176 8.08 -2.33 -5.91
N LEU A 177 8.40 -3.17 -4.93
CA LEU A 177 9.49 -4.14 -5.02
C LEU A 177 9.07 -5.46 -5.69
N GLY A 178 7.83 -5.59 -6.16
CA GLY A 178 7.25 -6.84 -6.70
C GLY A 178 7.19 -8.00 -5.71
N THR A 179 7.22 -7.70 -4.41
CA THR A 179 6.91 -8.70 -3.39
C THR A 179 5.40 -8.86 -3.34
N VAL A 180 4.88 -10.08 -3.50
CA VAL A 180 3.43 -10.30 -3.54
C VAL A 180 2.84 -10.14 -2.14
N PRO A 181 1.98 -9.14 -1.87
CA PRO A 181 1.41 -8.96 -0.55
C PRO A 181 0.44 -10.09 -0.21
N ALA A 182 0.45 -10.54 1.05
CA ALA A 182 -0.46 -11.54 1.59
C ALA A 182 -1.16 -10.98 2.83
N LEU A 183 -2.47 -10.76 2.75
CA LEU A 183 -3.23 -10.00 3.72
C LEU A 183 -4.67 -10.48 3.88
N LEU A 184 -5.27 -10.06 4.99
CA LEU A 184 -6.69 -10.22 5.20
C LEU A 184 -7.47 -9.22 4.36
N ASP A 185 -8.65 -9.64 3.91
CA ASP A 185 -9.60 -8.75 3.26
C ASP A 185 -10.00 -7.61 4.20
N SER A 186 -10.06 -6.39 3.65
CA SER A 186 -10.37 -5.18 4.39
C SER A 186 -10.96 -4.12 3.44
N PRO A 187 -11.89 -3.26 3.91
CA PRO A 187 -12.52 -2.24 3.08
C PRO A 187 -11.54 -1.35 2.30
N PHE A 188 -10.36 -1.06 2.84
CA PHE A 188 -9.39 -0.17 2.16
C PHE A 188 -8.84 -0.76 0.86
N LEU A 189 -8.87 -2.09 0.67
CA LEU A 189 -8.42 -2.73 -0.56
C LEU A 189 -9.38 -2.48 -1.73
N HIS A 190 -10.67 -2.36 -1.41
CA HIS A 190 -11.75 -2.12 -2.36
C HIS A 190 -11.96 -0.63 -2.65
N ALA A 191 -11.33 0.22 -1.85
CA ALA A 191 -11.35 1.67 -2.02
C ALA A 191 -10.48 2.14 -3.20
N THR A 192 -9.46 1.38 -3.57
CA THR A 192 -8.52 1.79 -4.63
C THR A 192 -9.15 1.77 -6.04
N TYR A 193 -8.53 2.48 -6.99
CA TYR A 193 -9.05 2.65 -8.37
C TYR A 193 -9.19 1.34 -9.19
N LYS A 194 -8.55 0.26 -8.75
CA LYS A 194 -8.71 -1.11 -9.26
C LYS A 194 -8.42 -2.07 -8.11
N GLN A 195 -8.77 -3.35 -8.24
CA GLN A 195 -8.42 -4.33 -7.20
C GLN A 195 -6.90 -4.43 -7.02
N VAL A 196 -6.45 -4.38 -5.76
CA VAL A 196 -5.01 -4.54 -5.42
C VAL A 196 -4.54 -5.95 -5.79
N PRO A 197 -3.49 -6.11 -6.63
CA PRO A 197 -2.94 -7.42 -6.96
C PRO A 197 -2.20 -8.01 -5.75
N ALA A 198 -2.88 -8.90 -5.03
CA ALA A 198 -2.38 -9.49 -3.80
C ALA A 198 -3.05 -10.83 -3.49
N ILE A 199 -2.48 -11.56 -2.53
CA ILE A 199 -3.09 -12.75 -1.93
C ILE A 199 -4.02 -12.28 -0.81
N ILE A 200 -5.31 -12.19 -1.13
CA ILE A 200 -6.35 -11.72 -0.20
C ILE A 200 -7.14 -12.94 0.30
N GLY A 201 -7.31 -13.03 1.62
CA GLY A 201 -8.12 -14.07 2.26
C GLY A 201 -8.91 -13.54 3.45
N THR A 202 -9.90 -14.31 3.92
CA THR A 202 -10.75 -13.89 5.06
C THR A 202 -10.13 -14.21 6.41
N THR A 203 -9.15 -15.13 6.44
CA THR A 203 -8.41 -15.55 7.63
C THR A 203 -6.96 -15.87 7.25
N TRP A 204 -6.02 -15.87 8.22
CA TRP A 204 -4.63 -16.25 7.89
C TRP A 204 -4.48 -17.70 7.41
N PRO A 205 -5.26 -18.68 7.89
CA PRO A 205 -5.35 -19.98 7.25
C PRO A 205 -5.71 -19.95 5.77
N ASP A 206 -6.67 -19.11 5.38
CA ASP A 206 -7.05 -18.92 3.98
C ASP A 206 -5.90 -18.30 3.16
N VAL A 207 -5.29 -17.24 3.70
CA VAL A 207 -4.11 -16.59 3.11
C VAL A 207 -2.95 -17.58 2.93
N ALA A 208 -2.63 -18.36 3.96
CA ALA A 208 -1.56 -19.36 3.93
C ALA A 208 -1.80 -20.44 2.86
N ARG A 209 -3.05 -20.93 2.77
CA ARG A 209 -3.44 -21.93 1.76
C ARG A 209 -3.29 -21.38 0.34
N ARG A 210 -3.72 -20.14 0.10
CA ARG A 210 -3.59 -19.47 -1.21
C ARG A 210 -2.13 -19.19 -1.57
N ALA A 211 -1.35 -18.70 -0.61
CA ALA A 211 0.10 -18.50 -0.77
C ALA A 211 0.81 -19.80 -1.12
N LEU A 212 0.52 -20.88 -0.41
CA LEU A 212 1.08 -22.20 -0.67
C LEU A 212 0.71 -22.72 -2.08
N SER A 213 -0.53 -22.50 -2.52
CA SER A 213 -0.95 -22.88 -3.87
C SER A 213 -0.12 -22.17 -4.96
N LEU A 214 0.19 -20.89 -4.78
CA LEU A 214 0.99 -20.12 -5.73
C LEU A 214 2.48 -20.50 -5.70
N LEU A 215 3.02 -20.79 -4.50
CA LEU A 215 4.39 -21.30 -4.37
C LEU A 215 4.56 -22.66 -5.05
N ARG A 216 3.59 -23.57 -4.90
CA ARG A 216 3.61 -24.88 -5.57
C ARG A 216 3.44 -24.76 -7.08
N ASP A 217 2.61 -23.84 -7.55
CA ASP A 217 2.49 -23.51 -8.97
C ASP A 217 3.86 -23.11 -9.53
N GLU A 218 4.55 -22.17 -8.88
CA GLU A 218 5.88 -21.71 -9.29
C GLU A 218 6.95 -22.81 -9.23
N GLN A 219 6.95 -23.64 -8.19
CA GLN A 219 7.85 -24.81 -8.10
C GLN A 219 7.65 -25.81 -9.23
N ASN A 220 6.45 -25.89 -9.79
CA ASN A 220 6.10 -26.74 -10.93
C ASN A 220 6.25 -26.02 -12.28
N GLY A 221 6.91 -24.85 -12.31
CA GLY A 221 7.15 -24.07 -13.53
C GLY A 221 5.99 -23.14 -13.93
N GLY A 222 4.99 -22.97 -13.08
CA GLY A 222 3.89 -22.04 -13.27
C GLY A 222 4.31 -20.57 -13.13
N THR A 223 3.56 -19.67 -13.76
CA THR A 223 3.88 -18.23 -13.86
C THR A 223 3.02 -17.35 -12.95
N ARG A 224 2.02 -17.91 -12.27
CA ARG A 224 0.96 -17.12 -11.62
C ARG A 224 1.48 -16.20 -10.53
N LEU A 225 2.48 -16.63 -9.75
CA LEU A 225 3.09 -15.80 -8.71
C LEU A 225 3.92 -14.66 -9.31
N GLN A 226 4.60 -14.90 -10.44
CA GLN A 226 5.35 -13.89 -11.17
C GLN A 226 4.41 -12.87 -11.84
N GLU A 227 3.31 -13.33 -12.44
CA GLU A 227 2.28 -12.45 -13.00
C GLU A 227 1.67 -11.55 -11.92
N LEU A 228 1.34 -12.11 -10.76
CA LEU A 228 0.79 -11.34 -9.64
C LEU A 228 1.80 -10.29 -9.11
N SER A 229 3.08 -10.64 -9.07
CA SER A 229 4.19 -9.73 -8.75
C SER A 229 4.27 -8.55 -9.73
N SER A 230 4.28 -8.86 -11.04
CA SER A 230 4.34 -7.84 -12.11
C SER A 230 3.11 -6.94 -12.09
N GLN A 231 1.91 -7.51 -11.93
CA GLN A 231 0.67 -6.75 -11.79
C GLN A 231 0.69 -5.82 -10.57
N GLY A 232 1.23 -6.29 -9.44
CA GLY A 232 1.37 -5.50 -8.23
C GLY A 232 2.29 -4.29 -8.42
N ALA A 233 3.45 -4.49 -9.05
CA ALA A 233 4.38 -3.42 -9.36
C ALA A 233 3.79 -2.40 -10.35
N GLU A 234 3.10 -2.87 -11.39
CA GLU A 234 2.40 -2.00 -12.34
C GLU A 234 1.24 -1.24 -11.67
N PHE A 235 0.45 -1.91 -10.83
CA PHE A 235 -0.59 -1.27 -10.02
C PHE A 235 -0.02 -0.11 -9.20
N TRP A 236 1.11 -0.32 -8.53
CA TRP A 236 1.73 0.69 -7.69
C TRP A 236 2.32 1.84 -8.51
N LYS A 237 2.98 1.53 -9.63
CA LYS A 237 3.50 2.55 -10.55
C LYS A 237 2.37 3.45 -11.06
N ASN A 238 1.29 2.86 -11.57
CA ASN A 238 0.16 3.61 -12.09
C ASN A 238 -0.50 4.44 -10.99
N LEU A 239 -0.63 3.88 -9.79
CA LEU A 239 -1.13 4.59 -8.61
C LEU A 239 -0.30 5.85 -8.31
N GLN A 240 1.04 5.70 -8.25
CA GLN A 240 1.95 6.80 -7.98
C GLN A 240 1.90 7.87 -9.07
N THR A 241 1.88 7.48 -10.35
CA THR A 241 1.77 8.42 -11.47
C THR A 241 0.49 9.25 -11.35
N CYS A 242 -0.67 8.63 -11.14
CA CYS A 242 -1.91 9.39 -10.97
C CYS A 242 -1.86 10.32 -9.77
N MET A 243 -1.30 9.88 -8.64
CA MET A 243 -1.14 10.74 -7.48
C MET A 243 -0.27 11.96 -7.78
N GLN A 244 0.83 11.77 -8.50
CA GLN A 244 1.71 12.86 -8.91
C GLN A 244 1.00 13.83 -9.86
N ASP A 245 0.27 13.30 -10.84
CA ASP A 245 -0.50 14.10 -11.80
C ASP A 245 -1.60 14.90 -11.11
N ASP A 246 -2.37 14.28 -10.21
CA ASP A 246 -3.39 14.95 -9.40
C ASP A 246 -2.75 16.07 -8.55
N MET A 247 -1.64 15.80 -7.86
CA MET A 247 -0.92 16.83 -7.10
C MET A 247 -0.44 17.97 -8.00
N ASN A 248 0.10 17.67 -9.17
CA ASN A 248 0.56 18.68 -10.12
C ASN A 248 -0.59 19.58 -10.61
N ILE A 249 -1.77 18.99 -10.89
CA ILE A 249 -2.97 19.74 -11.28
C ILE A 249 -3.38 20.69 -10.15
N ILE A 250 -3.40 20.20 -8.90
CA ILE A 250 -3.76 20.99 -7.72
C ILE A 250 -2.80 22.17 -7.57
N LEU A 251 -1.49 21.90 -7.56
CA LEU A 251 -0.47 22.94 -7.39
C LEU A 251 -0.54 23.98 -8.50
N ARG A 252 -0.74 23.56 -9.76
CA ARG A 252 -0.92 24.50 -10.88
C ARG A 252 -2.15 25.40 -10.68
N ARG A 253 -3.28 24.84 -10.25
CA ARG A 253 -4.51 25.64 -9.99
C ARG A 253 -4.35 26.57 -8.79
N ALA A 254 -3.65 26.12 -7.76
CA ALA A 254 -3.41 26.88 -6.53
C ALA A 254 -2.52 28.11 -6.76
N PHE A 255 -1.52 28.01 -7.64
CA PHE A 255 -0.46 29.01 -7.78
C PHE A 255 -0.44 29.78 -9.12
N ASN A 256 -1.17 29.33 -10.14
CA ASN A 256 -1.27 30.02 -11.43
C ASN A 256 -2.66 30.63 -11.68
N GLY A 257 -3.48 30.78 -10.63
CA GLY A 257 -4.76 31.48 -10.64
C GLY A 257 -4.64 32.94 -10.25
#